data_AF-A0A6V8NSI1-F1
#
_entry.id   AF-A0A6V8NSI1-F1
#
_cell.length_a   1.000
_cell.length_b   1.000
_cell.length_c   1.000
_cell.angle_alpha   90.00
_cell.angle_beta   90.00
_cell.angle_gamma   90.00
#
_symmetry.space_group_name_H-M   'P 1'
#
loop_
_entity.id
_entity.type
_entity.pdbx_description
1 polymer ?
#
loop_
_entity_poly.entity_id
_entity_poly.type
_entity_poly.pdbx_seq_one_letter_code
_entity_poly.pdbx_strand_id
1 'polypeptide(L)'
;MDGKVKARIIREAIVKNYVKILSMAVPVALLLASTVLSTRFAFWGGVSVALFAITLLVLQCLDLEYRYAIGIALFFLALCPFFLIAKQESTAEILANYAYGYLVFGLIFILMDSLR
;
A
#
# COMPACT_ATOMS: atom_id res chain seq x y z
N MET A 1 20.74 -30.49 21.18
CA MET A 1 19.48 -29.72 20.97
C MET A 1 18.44 -30.68 20.41
N ASP A 2 17.36 -30.85 21.16
CA ASP A 2 16.31 -31.86 20.92
C ASP A 2 15.55 -31.56 19.61
N GLY A 3 15.26 -32.59 18.80
CA GLY A 3 14.65 -32.44 17.46
C GLY A 3 13.30 -31.70 17.48
N LYS A 4 12.60 -31.75 18.62
CA LYS A 4 11.34 -31.00 18.85
C LYS A 4 11.53 -29.49 18.94
N VAL A 5 12.68 -29.01 19.45
CA VAL A 5 12.97 -27.57 19.58
C VAL A 5 13.26 -26.97 18.20
N LYS A 6 14.04 -27.68 17.36
CA LYS A 6 14.27 -27.25 15.96
C LYS A 6 12.97 -27.18 15.16
N ALA A 7 12.08 -28.16 15.30
CA ALA A 7 10.80 -28.16 14.60
C ALA A 7 9.90 -26.98 15.00
N ARG A 8 9.89 -26.59 16.29
CA ARG A 8 9.12 -25.43 16.77
C ARG A 8 9.66 -24.11 16.21
N ILE A 9 10.98 -23.92 16.23
CA ILE A 9 11.63 -22.71 15.69
C ILE A 9 11.37 -22.55 14.19
N ILE A 10 11.46 -23.64 13.42
CA ILE A 10 11.19 -23.61 11.97
C ILE A 10 9.73 -23.25 11.71
N ARG A 11 8.78 -23.81 12.48
CA ARG A 11 7.36 -23.51 12.34
C ARG A 11 7.06 -22.04 12.65
N GLU A 12 7.63 -21.49 13.71
CA GLU A 12 7.48 -20.07 14.07
C GLU A 12 8.08 -19.14 13.01
N ALA A 13 9.26 -19.47 12.47
CA ALA A 13 9.88 -18.70 11.40
C ALA A 13 9.02 -18.70 10.12
N ILE A 14 8.44 -19.84 9.75
CA ILE A 14 7.54 -19.97 8.60
C ILE A 14 6.29 -19.13 8.80
N VAL A 15 5.61 -19.25 9.96
CA VAL A 15 4.40 -18.48 10.26
C VAL A 15 4.68 -16.99 10.21
N LYS A 16 5.80 -16.52 10.79
CA LYS A 16 6.18 -15.11 10.78
C LYS A 16 6.41 -14.58 9.36
N ASN A 17 7.01 -15.39 8.49
CA ASN A 17 7.21 -15.02 7.09
C ASN A 17 5.90 -14.97 6.30
N TYR A 18 5.01 -15.95 6.51
CA TYR A 18 3.69 -15.94 5.88
C TYR A 18 2.85 -14.74 6.29
N VAL A 19 2.84 -14.39 7.59
CA VAL A 19 2.15 -13.20 8.08
C VAL A 19 2.70 -11.94 7.42
N LYS A 20 4.04 -11.83 7.28
CA LYS A 20 4.69 -10.70 6.61
C LYS A 20 4.34 -10.59 5.13
N ILE A 21 4.25 -11.71 4.41
CA ILE A 21 3.85 -11.74 3.00
C ILE A 21 2.38 -11.35 2.87
N LEU A 22 1.51 -11.89 3.73
CA LEU A 22 0.09 -11.60 3.72
C LEU A 22 -0.18 -10.11 4.03
N SER A 23 0.55 -9.56 5.01
CA SER A 23 0.46 -8.14 5.38
C SER A 23 0.90 -7.20 4.26
N MET A 24 1.76 -7.64 3.35
CA MET A 24 2.15 -6.88 2.16
C MET A 24 1.15 -7.05 1.01
N ALA A 25 0.62 -8.26 0.81
CA ALA A 25 -0.26 -8.58 -0.32
C ALA A 25 -1.63 -7.90 -0.21
N VAL A 26 -2.20 -7.82 1.00
CA VAL A 26 -3.52 -7.22 1.26
C VAL A 26 -3.61 -5.74 0.85
N PRO A 27 -2.72 -4.84 1.32
CA PRO A 27 -2.78 -3.42 0.94
C PRO A 27 -2.53 -3.22 -0.56
N VAL A 28 -1.63 -4.01 -1.17
CA VAL A 28 -1.36 -3.93 -2.62
C VAL A 28 -2.60 -4.36 -3.43
N ALA A 29 -3.28 -5.43 -3.03
CA ALA A 29 -4.49 -5.90 -3.70
C ALA A 29 -5.65 -4.89 -3.58
N LEU A 30 -5.85 -4.30 -2.40
CA LEU A 30 -6.85 -3.25 -2.17
C LEU A 30 -6.60 -2.01 -3.03
N LEU A 31 -5.33 -1.66 -3.19
CA LEU A 31 -4.86 -0.50 -3.95
C LEU A 31 -4.97 -0.72 -5.48
N LEU A 32 -4.72 -1.94 -5.94
CA LEU A 32 -5.02 -2.34 -7.33
C LEU A 32 -6.53 -2.34 -7.58
N ALA A 33 -7.33 -2.81 -6.63
CA ALA A 33 -8.78 -2.78 -6.74
C ALA A 33 -9.32 -1.36 -6.81
N SER A 34 -8.81 -0.43 -5.98
CA SER A 34 -9.25 0.98 -5.99
C SER A 34 -8.92 1.68 -7.30
N THR A 35 -7.72 1.46 -7.84
CA THR A 35 -7.29 2.04 -9.13
C THR A 35 -8.08 1.48 -10.32
N VAL A 36 -8.32 0.16 -10.37
CA VAL A 36 -9.13 -0.47 -11.42
C VAL A 36 -10.59 -0.01 -11.37
N LEU A 37 -11.19 0.09 -10.16
CA LEU A 37 -12.55 0.61 -10.02
C LEU A 37 -12.65 2.07 -10.47
N SER A 38 -11.68 2.90 -10.07
CA SER A 38 -11.67 4.34 -10.39
C SER A 38 -11.52 4.60 -11.89
N THR A 39 -10.65 3.84 -12.56
CA THR A 39 -10.43 3.98 -14.01
C THR A 39 -11.61 3.52 -14.88
N ARG A 40 -12.43 2.57 -14.40
CA ARG A 40 -13.54 2.01 -15.19
C ARG A 40 -14.89 2.70 -14.92
N PHE A 41 -15.08 3.28 -13.75
CA PHE A 41 -16.36 3.86 -13.36
C PHE A 41 -16.19 5.19 -12.62
N ALA A 42 -16.30 6.31 -13.34
CA ALA A 42 -16.21 7.66 -12.78
C ALA A 42 -17.19 7.94 -11.62
N PHE A 43 -18.32 7.21 -11.58
CA PHE A 43 -19.32 7.32 -10.51
C PHE A 43 -18.91 6.63 -9.19
N TRP A 44 -17.92 5.72 -9.24
CA TRP A 44 -17.47 4.93 -8.08
C TRP A 44 -16.35 5.61 -7.29
N GLY A 45 -16.12 6.91 -7.51
CA GLY A 45 -15.12 7.71 -6.79
C GLY A 45 -15.19 7.50 -5.27
N GLY A 46 -16.38 7.45 -4.67
CA GLY A 46 -16.56 7.19 -3.24
C GLY A 46 -16.04 5.83 -2.77
N VAL A 47 -16.23 4.76 -3.57
CA VAL A 47 -15.71 3.42 -3.24
C VAL A 47 -14.19 3.37 -3.38
N SER A 48 -13.64 4.05 -4.38
CA SER A 48 -12.19 4.15 -4.56
C SER A 48 -11.51 4.90 -3.40
N VAL A 49 -12.16 5.95 -2.88
CA VAL A 49 -11.71 6.70 -1.69
C VAL A 49 -11.83 5.86 -0.41
N ALA A 50 -12.91 5.09 -0.25
CA ALA A 50 -13.07 4.20 0.90
C ALA A 50 -12.00 3.10 0.91
N LEU A 51 -11.72 2.48 -0.24
CA LEU A 51 -10.65 1.48 -0.37
C LEU A 51 -9.26 2.08 -0.13
N PHE A 52 -9.03 3.31 -0.57
CA PHE A 52 -7.80 4.06 -0.25
C PHE A 52 -7.64 4.29 1.25
N ALA A 53 -8.70 4.77 1.92
CA ALA A 53 -8.69 4.97 3.38
C ALA A 53 -8.47 3.65 4.15
N ILE A 54 -9.10 2.56 3.71
CA ILE A 54 -8.88 1.23 4.28
C ILE A 54 -7.43 0.78 4.09
N THR A 55 -6.84 1.04 2.92
CA THR A 55 -5.44 0.69 2.65
C THR A 55 -4.50 1.43 3.60
N LEU A 56 -4.72 2.73 3.81
CA LEU A 56 -3.98 3.53 4.77
C LEU A 56 -4.15 3.03 6.22
N LEU A 57 -5.37 2.70 6.62
CA LEU A 57 -5.65 2.14 7.94
C LEU A 57 -4.95 0.79 8.15
N VAL A 58 -4.96 -0.06 7.12
CA VAL A 58 -4.27 -1.36 7.13
C VAL A 58 -2.76 -1.17 7.23
N LEU A 59 -2.19 -0.20 6.50
CA LEU A 59 -0.77 0.17 6.63
C LEU A 59 -0.43 0.62 8.06
N GLN A 60 -1.29 1.43 8.68
CA GLN A 60 -1.12 1.90 10.05
C GLN A 60 -1.24 0.77 11.08
N CYS A 61 -2.23 -0.10 10.95
CA CYS A 61 -2.46 -1.21 11.90
C CYS A 61 -1.41 -2.31 11.83
N LEU A 62 -0.74 -2.48 10.68
CA LEU A 62 0.27 -3.51 10.48
C LEU A 62 1.69 -3.05 10.82
N ASP A 63 1.86 -1.83 11.34
CA ASP A 63 3.17 -1.23 11.67
C ASP A 63 4.14 -1.31 10.47
N LEU A 64 3.59 -1.15 9.26
CA LEU A 64 4.36 -1.23 8.03
C LEU A 64 5.25 0.02 7.95
N GLU A 65 6.57 -0.21 7.81
CA GLU A 65 7.56 0.86 7.69
C GLU A 65 7.11 1.94 6.70
N TYR A 66 7.32 3.22 7.04
CA TYR A 66 7.04 4.38 6.18
C TYR A 66 7.60 4.24 4.76
N ARG A 67 8.66 3.42 4.61
CA ARG A 67 9.29 3.05 3.33
C ARG A 67 8.30 2.44 2.34
N TYR A 68 7.32 1.67 2.81
CA TYR A 68 6.31 1.07 1.95
C TYR A 68 5.31 2.10 1.41
N ALA A 69 4.87 3.03 2.24
CA ALA A 69 4.00 4.14 1.81
C ALA A 69 4.70 5.01 0.75
N ILE A 70 5.98 5.35 0.97
CA ILE A 70 6.78 6.13 0.02
C ILE A 70 7.02 5.32 -1.27
N GLY A 71 7.33 4.03 -1.17
CA GLY A 71 7.52 3.16 -2.32
C GLY A 71 6.27 3.06 -3.21
N ILE A 72 5.10 2.92 -2.60
CA ILE A 72 3.81 2.91 -3.29
C ILE A 72 3.55 4.26 -3.98
N ALA A 73 3.83 5.36 -3.29
CA ALA A 73 3.65 6.69 -3.89
C ALA A 73 4.55 6.90 -5.11
N LEU A 74 5.83 6.51 -5.02
CA LEU A 74 6.78 6.60 -6.13
C LEU A 74 6.35 5.72 -7.31
N PHE A 75 5.80 4.53 -7.05
CA PHE A 75 5.26 3.67 -8.10
C PHE A 75 4.12 4.35 -8.87
N PHE A 76 3.19 4.98 -8.17
CA PHE A 76 2.11 5.72 -8.81
C PHE A 76 2.61 6.93 -9.60
N LEU A 77 3.56 7.68 -9.05
CA LEU A 77 4.18 8.82 -9.71
C LEU A 77 4.92 8.39 -10.99
N ALA A 78 5.57 7.22 -10.96
CA ALA A 78 6.23 6.63 -12.12
C ALA A 78 5.23 6.15 -13.18
N LEU A 79 4.02 5.77 -12.80
CA LEU A 79 2.94 5.41 -13.75
C LEU A 79 2.29 6.62 -14.42
N CYS A 80 2.22 7.78 -13.75
CA CYS A 80 1.65 9.01 -14.30
C CYS A 80 2.13 9.37 -15.72
N PRO A 81 3.45 9.40 -16.04
CA PRO A 81 3.91 9.73 -17.40
C PRO A 81 3.39 8.75 -18.46
N PHE A 82 3.23 7.46 -18.14
CA PHE A 82 2.67 6.48 -19.09
C PHE A 82 1.21 6.79 -19.42
N PHE A 83 0.41 7.17 -18.42
CA PHE A 83 -0.99 7.56 -18.62
C PHE A 83 -1.13 8.91 -19.35
N LEU A 84 -0.24 9.86 -19.07
CA LEU A 84 -0.16 11.14 -19.80
C LEU A 84 0.17 10.93 -21.28
N ILE A 85 1.13 10.05 -21.60
CA ILE A 85 1.47 9.69 -22.99
C ILE A 85 0.27 9.01 -23.69
N ALA A 86 -0.49 8.20 -22.95
CA ALA A 86 -1.71 7.57 -23.45
C ALA A 86 -2.94 8.51 -23.53
N LYS A 87 -2.76 9.82 -23.27
CA LYS A 87 -3.83 10.84 -23.24
C LYS A 87 -4.97 10.53 -22.25
N GLN A 88 -4.67 9.79 -21.17
CA GLN A 88 -5.63 9.54 -20.09
C GLN A 88 -5.39 10.49 -18.92
N GLU A 89 -5.68 11.78 -19.14
CA GLU A 89 -5.41 12.86 -18.18
C GLU A 89 -6.13 12.66 -16.84
N SER A 90 -7.41 12.28 -16.87
CA SER A 90 -8.21 12.03 -15.66
C SER A 90 -7.64 10.92 -14.78
N THR A 91 -7.13 9.86 -15.41
CA THR A 91 -6.52 8.73 -14.70
C THR A 91 -5.18 9.13 -14.11
N ALA A 92 -4.36 9.87 -14.88
CA ALA A 92 -3.09 10.40 -14.39
C ALA A 92 -3.30 11.34 -13.18
N GLU A 93 -4.35 12.17 -13.20
CA GLU A 93 -4.70 13.05 -12.08
C GLU A 93 -5.12 12.26 -10.83
N ILE A 94 -5.95 11.22 -11.00
CA ILE A 94 -6.34 10.33 -9.89
C ILE A 94 -5.11 9.64 -9.28
N LEU A 95 -4.22 9.10 -10.11
CA LEU A 95 -2.98 8.48 -9.67
C LEU A 95 -2.05 9.46 -8.93
N ALA A 96 -1.93 10.69 -9.44
CA ALA A 96 -1.17 11.75 -8.80
C ALA A 96 -1.75 12.11 -7.42
N ASN A 97 -3.07 12.21 -7.30
CA ASN A 97 -3.74 12.44 -6.02
C ASN A 97 -3.51 11.30 -5.02
N TYR A 98 -3.56 10.04 -5.46
CA TYR A 98 -3.23 8.92 -4.59
C TYR A 98 -1.75 8.94 -4.17
N ALA A 99 -0.83 9.23 -5.10
CA ALA A 99 0.59 9.34 -4.80
C ALA A 99 0.86 10.44 -3.76
N TYR A 100 0.20 11.60 -3.90
CA TYR A 100 0.28 12.69 -2.94
C TYR A 100 -0.21 12.26 -1.55
N GLY A 101 -1.37 11.58 -1.47
CA GLY A 101 -1.90 11.06 -0.21
C GLY A 101 -0.94 10.08 0.48
N TYR A 102 -0.35 9.13 -0.27
CA TYR A 102 0.64 8.20 0.29
C TYR A 102 1.94 8.87 0.72
N LEU A 103 2.41 9.90 0.00
CA LEU A 103 3.57 10.70 0.41
C LEU A 103 3.32 11.45 1.72
N VAL A 104 2.17 12.13 1.84
CA VAL A 104 1.80 12.85 3.05
C VAL A 104 1.70 11.90 4.24
N PHE A 105 1.04 10.75 4.08
CA PHE A 105 0.97 9.74 5.14
C PHE A 105 2.34 9.16 5.49
N GLY A 106 3.17 8.83 4.51
CA GLY A 106 4.55 8.37 4.74
C GLY A 106 5.36 9.40 5.53
N LEU A 107 5.19 10.68 5.23
CA LEU A 107 5.86 11.78 5.95
C LEU A 107 5.34 11.91 7.38
N ILE A 108 4.03 11.79 7.61
CA ILE A 108 3.42 11.77 8.94
C ILE A 108 3.98 10.59 9.75
N PHE A 109 4.10 9.41 9.16
CA PHE A 109 4.69 8.25 9.84
C PHE A 109 6.16 8.47 10.21
N ILE A 110 6.96 9.07 9.32
CA ILE A 110 8.35 9.43 9.65
C ILE A 110 8.39 10.40 10.84
N LEU A 111 7.53 11.41 10.84
CA LEU A 111 7.46 12.39 11.93
C LEU A 111 7.02 11.73 13.25
N MET A 112 6.02 10.87 13.22
CA MET A 112 5.56 10.12 14.40
C MET A 112 6.64 9.19 14.96
N ASP A 113 7.39 8.50 14.08
CA ASP A 113 8.51 7.63 14.47
C ASP A 113 9.67 8.44 15.07
N SER A 114 9.95 9.65 14.53
CA SER A 114 10.97 10.54 15.09
C SER A 114 10.64 11.16 16.45
N LEU A 115 9.35 11.19 16.81
CA LEU A 115 8.85 11.69 18.10
C LEU A 115 8.77 10.60 19.18
N ARG A 116 8.98 9.34 18.82
CA ARG A 116 8.92 8.17 19.71
C ARG A 116 10.30 7.82 20.27
#